data_AF-A0AAD6YRJ2-F1
#
_entry.id   AF-A0AAD6YRJ2-F1
#
_cell.length_a   1.000
_cell.length_b   1.000
_cell.length_c   1.000
_cell.angle_alpha   90.00
_cell.angle_beta   90.00
_cell.angle_gamma   90.00
#
_symmetry.space_group_name_H-M   'P 1'
#
loop_
_entity.id
_entity.type
_entity.pdbx_description
1 polymer ?
#
loop_
_entity_poly.entity_id
_entity_poly.type
_entity_poly.pdbx_seq_one_letter_code
_entity_poly.pdbx_strand_id
1 'polypeptide(L)'
;MTNNSALPRKRKRTWKRIAKKDRRNLKLWAEGARESILKPHIPAYTDALERGWRAERDYLQIVCNEFHARIPWRLADNEEPELPLREYDQFKPSELEDLDEEETAQKRLRIETLNARIGRWLKYRARCIWRPLKMDRTRDPWAILLGKLAGVSSPPKARQGFQQYMHESYDTEITPVVAARWAATCVEDDGTTLKSKKAPDAPFRARVVRELFTDLSAEDQQALRDRAKEAARKAKETYMALMKDVHPVPPVRMPPDAPTFLPVPPYASQYLRMSGDSEIQCLGDSAIRCLGDSAIRRFGDSAIRRFGGSQPPPNNLRRNHGSFDLGLLSLIPAPASASPWS
;
A
#
# COMPACT_ATOMS: atom_id res chain seq x y z
N MET A 1 -21.43 -35.25 -25.05
CA MET A 1 -20.72 -35.90 -23.94
C MET A 1 -19.27 -35.44 -23.94
N THR A 2 -18.98 -34.30 -23.30
CA THR A 2 -17.61 -33.80 -23.13
C THR A 2 -17.30 -33.76 -21.64
N ASN A 3 -16.55 -34.76 -21.20
CA ASN A 3 -16.09 -34.90 -19.82
C ASN A 3 -15.12 -33.75 -19.50
N ASN A 4 -15.62 -32.72 -18.82
CA ASN A 4 -14.80 -31.71 -18.16
C ASN A 4 -14.05 -32.37 -17.00
N SER A 5 -12.90 -32.96 -17.29
CA SER A 5 -11.94 -33.45 -16.30
C SER A 5 -11.36 -32.27 -15.53
N ALA A 6 -12.02 -31.92 -14.42
CA ALA A 6 -11.56 -30.89 -13.50
C ALA A 6 -10.19 -31.30 -12.94
N LEU A 7 -9.12 -30.66 -13.45
CA LEU A 7 -7.77 -30.87 -12.95
C LEU A 7 -7.73 -30.65 -11.43
N PRO A 8 -7.10 -31.55 -10.67
CA PRO A 8 -7.07 -31.47 -9.21
C PRO A 8 -6.42 -30.15 -8.78
N ARG A 9 -7.18 -29.33 -8.05
CA ARG A 9 -6.69 -28.07 -7.50
C ARG A 9 -5.44 -28.34 -6.65
N LYS A 10 -4.29 -27.84 -7.09
CA LYS A 10 -3.01 -27.96 -6.38
C LYS A 10 -3.21 -27.51 -4.92
N ARG A 11 -3.10 -28.44 -3.98
CA ARG A 11 -3.19 -28.15 -2.54
C ARG A 11 -2.12 -27.11 -2.19
N LYS A 12 -2.55 -26.01 -1.58
CA LYS A 12 -1.64 -24.96 -1.09
C LYS A 12 -0.68 -25.60 -0.08
N ARG A 13 0.62 -25.58 -0.38
CA ARG A 13 1.65 -26.06 0.57
C ARG A 13 1.60 -25.17 1.81
N THR A 14 1.21 -25.73 2.94
CA THR A 14 1.32 -25.06 4.25
C THR A 14 2.76 -25.13 4.70
N TRP A 15 3.48 -24.01 4.60
CA TRP A 15 4.84 -23.91 5.09
C TRP A 15 4.83 -23.94 6.62
N LYS A 16 5.29 -25.05 7.23
CA LYS A 16 5.53 -25.12 8.67
C LYS A 16 6.76 -24.31 9.01
N ARG A 17 6.67 -23.45 10.03
CA ARG A 17 7.81 -22.65 10.50
C ARG A 17 8.86 -23.58 11.12
N ILE A 18 10.10 -23.50 10.65
CA ILE A 18 11.23 -24.26 11.19
C ILE A 18 11.60 -23.69 12.57
N ALA A 19 11.74 -24.56 13.57
CA ALA A 19 12.16 -24.18 14.91
C ALA A 19 13.56 -23.55 14.88
N LYS A 20 13.84 -22.59 15.77
CA LYS A 20 15.09 -21.80 15.74
C LYS A 20 16.35 -22.67 15.75
N LYS A 21 16.37 -23.70 16.57
CA LYS A 21 17.47 -24.67 16.68
C LYS A 21 17.78 -25.42 15.37
N ASP A 22 16.78 -25.60 14.51
CA ASP A 22 16.91 -26.36 13.26
C ASP A 22 17.23 -25.46 12.05
N ARG A 23 17.33 -24.13 12.26
CA ARG A 23 17.62 -23.18 11.18
C ARG A 23 19.10 -23.24 10.85
N ARG A 24 19.43 -23.69 9.64
CA ARG A 24 20.80 -23.66 9.09
C ARG A 24 21.34 -22.25 8.86
N ASN A 25 20.45 -21.25 8.78
CA ASN A 25 20.82 -19.86 8.60
C ASN A 25 20.37 -18.99 9.77
N LEU A 26 21.14 -17.95 10.05
CA LEU A 26 20.80 -16.92 11.03
C LEU A 26 19.71 -15.96 10.51
N LYS A 27 18.89 -16.41 9.56
CA LYS A 27 17.76 -15.62 9.07
C LYS A 27 16.73 -15.58 10.19
N LEU A 28 16.26 -14.37 10.52
CA LEU A 28 15.36 -14.14 11.66
C LEU A 28 15.99 -14.49 13.03
N TRP A 29 17.31 -14.36 13.18
CA TRP A 29 17.99 -14.60 14.48
C TRP A 29 17.44 -13.75 15.62
N ALA A 30 17.02 -12.51 15.32
CA ALA A 30 16.46 -11.59 16.31
C ALA A 30 14.99 -11.88 16.65
N GLU A 31 14.32 -12.85 16.04
CA GLU A 31 12.91 -13.14 16.34
C GLU A 31 12.67 -13.37 17.85
N GLY A 32 11.49 -13.03 18.37
CA GLY A 32 11.13 -13.23 19.79
C GLY A 32 11.59 -12.07 20.69
N ALA A 33 12.11 -12.37 21.87
CA ALA A 33 12.51 -11.36 22.86
C ALA A 33 13.59 -10.38 22.36
N ARG A 34 14.49 -10.83 21.48
CA ARG A 34 15.50 -9.96 20.84
C ARG A 34 14.85 -8.89 19.95
N GLU A 35 13.79 -9.23 19.24
CA GLU A 35 13.08 -8.33 18.35
C GLU A 35 12.25 -7.33 19.15
N SER A 36 11.70 -7.71 20.30
CA SER A 36 11.03 -6.75 21.18
C SER A 36 11.97 -5.67 21.71
N ILE A 37 13.26 -5.98 21.90
CA ILE A 37 14.27 -4.98 22.27
C ILE A 37 14.61 -4.09 21.07
N LEU A 38 14.90 -4.68 19.90
CA LEU A 38 15.43 -3.92 18.77
C LEU A 38 14.36 -3.12 17.99
N LYS A 39 13.10 -3.59 17.97
CA LYS A 39 12.04 -3.00 17.14
C LYS A 39 11.67 -1.56 17.52
N PRO A 40 11.56 -1.19 18.80
CA PRO A 40 11.33 0.21 19.21
C PRO A 40 12.39 1.19 18.70
N HIS A 41 13.64 0.75 18.50
CA HIS A 41 14.74 1.60 18.03
C HIS A 41 14.73 1.89 16.53
N ILE A 42 13.89 1.22 15.74
CA ILE A 42 13.94 1.37 14.28
C ILE A 42 13.69 2.83 13.83
N PRO A 43 12.69 3.57 14.34
CA PRO A 43 12.45 4.96 13.93
C PRO A 43 13.62 5.91 14.28
N ALA A 44 14.13 5.85 15.51
CA ALA A 44 15.23 6.73 15.91
C ALA A 44 16.54 6.36 15.19
N TYR A 45 16.78 5.07 14.90
CA TYR A 45 17.89 4.64 14.05
C TYR A 45 17.73 5.13 12.60
N THR A 46 16.51 5.17 12.05
CA THR A 46 16.28 5.76 10.72
C THR A 46 16.59 7.25 10.69
N ASP A 47 16.16 8.00 11.72
CA ASP A 47 16.46 9.43 11.80
C ASP A 47 17.98 9.64 11.97
N ALA A 48 18.67 8.77 12.71
CA ALA A 48 20.13 8.82 12.85
C ALA A 48 20.85 8.54 11.53
N LEU A 49 20.34 7.58 10.73
CA LEU A 49 20.85 7.30 9.39
C LEU A 49 20.74 8.52 8.45
N GLU A 50 19.63 9.26 8.52
CA GLU A 50 19.43 10.49 7.72
C GLU A 50 20.37 11.61 8.12
N ARG A 51 20.70 11.73 9.42
CA ARG A 51 21.65 12.72 9.93
C ARG A 51 23.11 12.41 9.55
N GLY A 52 23.40 11.17 9.14
CA GLY A 52 24.70 10.74 8.61
C GLY A 52 25.45 9.73 9.49
N TRP A 53 26.63 9.33 9.03
CA TRP A 53 27.33 8.14 9.56
C TRP A 53 27.75 8.25 11.03
N ARG A 54 28.07 9.45 11.53
CA ARG A 54 28.45 9.65 12.95
C ARG A 54 27.26 9.41 13.87
N ALA A 55 26.11 10.04 13.56
CA ALA A 55 24.87 9.85 14.29
C ALA A 55 24.40 8.39 14.24
N GLU A 56 24.50 7.73 13.08
CA GLU A 56 24.23 6.29 12.95
C GLU A 56 25.07 5.47 13.94
N ARG A 57 26.39 5.71 13.98
CA ARG A 57 27.32 4.97 14.84
C ARG A 57 27.04 5.21 16.32
N ASP A 58 26.83 6.45 16.70
CA ASP A 58 26.58 6.84 18.09
C ASP A 58 25.26 6.24 18.59
N TYR A 59 24.20 6.28 17.77
CA TYR A 59 22.93 5.65 18.12
C TYR A 59 23.02 4.12 18.16
N LEU A 60 23.77 3.50 17.23
CA LEU A 60 23.99 2.06 17.24
C LEU A 60 24.69 1.60 18.52
N GLN A 61 25.61 2.40 19.06
CA GLN A 61 26.28 2.11 20.33
C GLN A 61 25.27 2.07 21.49
N ILE A 62 24.33 3.02 21.55
CA ILE A 62 23.26 3.04 22.56
C ILE A 62 22.43 1.75 22.49
N VAL A 63 21.99 1.36 21.29
CA VAL A 63 21.18 0.14 21.10
C VAL A 63 21.97 -1.12 21.48
N CYS A 64 23.27 -1.17 21.16
CA CYS A 64 24.11 -2.30 21.53
C CYS A 64 24.30 -2.39 23.06
N ASN A 65 24.51 -1.25 23.74
CA ASN A 65 24.60 -1.20 25.20
C ASN A 65 23.32 -1.70 25.87
N GLU A 66 22.16 -1.23 25.40
CA GLU A 66 20.86 -1.70 25.87
C GLU A 66 20.66 -3.20 25.63
N PHE A 67 21.02 -3.69 24.44
CA PHE A 67 20.91 -5.10 24.09
C PHE A 67 21.75 -5.99 25.02
N HIS A 68 23.01 -5.63 25.26
CA HIS A 68 23.93 -6.40 26.12
C HIS A 68 23.61 -6.28 27.62
N ALA A 69 22.96 -5.20 28.05
CA ALA A 69 22.45 -5.09 29.43
C ALA A 69 21.28 -6.05 29.68
N ARG A 70 20.43 -6.26 28.66
CA ARG A 70 19.24 -7.12 28.76
C ARG A 70 19.54 -8.60 28.49
N ILE A 71 20.49 -8.91 27.62
CA ILE A 71 20.78 -10.27 27.17
C ILE A 71 22.24 -10.64 27.47
N PRO A 72 22.49 -11.67 28.30
CA PRO A 72 23.84 -12.13 28.59
C PRO A 72 24.59 -12.56 27.33
N TRP A 73 25.87 -12.17 27.23
CA TRP A 73 26.70 -12.49 26.06
C TRP A 73 26.96 -14.01 25.89
N ARG A 74 26.89 -14.76 27.01
CA ARG A 74 27.01 -16.23 27.05
C ARG A 74 25.79 -16.97 26.46
N LEU A 75 24.65 -16.28 26.29
CA LEU A 75 23.43 -16.90 25.78
C LEU A 75 23.56 -17.25 24.29
N ALA A 76 23.21 -18.49 23.93
CA ALA A 76 23.27 -18.95 22.56
C ALA A 76 22.20 -18.26 21.68
N ASP A 77 22.43 -18.18 20.36
CA ASP A 77 21.54 -17.46 19.43
C ASP A 77 20.16 -18.12 19.27
N ASN A 78 20.10 -19.43 19.48
CA ASN A 78 18.89 -20.26 19.43
C ASN A 78 18.06 -20.20 20.72
N GLU A 79 18.67 -19.80 21.85
CA GLU A 79 18.02 -19.69 23.15
C GLU A 79 17.40 -18.32 23.31
N GLU A 80 16.24 -18.25 23.95
CA GLU A 80 15.57 -16.99 24.27
C GLU A 80 15.85 -16.62 25.73
N PRO A 81 16.11 -15.33 26.03
CA PRO A 81 16.26 -14.89 27.41
C PRO A 81 14.95 -15.11 28.17
N GLU A 82 15.07 -15.38 29.46
CA GLU A 82 13.92 -15.50 30.35
C GLU A 82 13.19 -14.15 30.46
N LEU A 83 11.86 -14.22 30.50
CA LEU A 83 10.98 -13.07 30.68
C LEU A 83 10.52 -13.01 32.14
N PRO A 84 10.46 -11.82 32.77
CA PRO A 84 10.69 -10.49 32.20
C PRO A 84 12.18 -10.17 31.97
N LEU A 85 12.46 -9.40 30.93
CA LEU A 85 13.81 -8.91 30.65
C LEU A 85 14.28 -7.97 31.76
N ARG A 86 15.59 -7.96 32.04
CA ARG A 86 16.21 -6.99 32.95
C ARG A 86 15.90 -5.57 32.49
N GLU A 87 15.63 -4.68 33.45
CA GLU A 87 15.45 -3.25 33.16
C GLU A 87 16.80 -2.65 32.75
N TYR A 88 16.77 -1.83 31.70
CA TYR A 88 17.94 -1.12 31.21
C TYR A 88 17.94 0.30 31.78
N ASP A 89 19.00 0.65 32.51
CA ASP A 89 19.29 2.01 32.93
C ASP A 89 20.52 2.51 32.15
N GLN A 90 20.34 3.59 31.39
CA GLN A 90 21.39 4.19 30.58
C GLN A 90 22.52 4.80 31.42
N PHE A 91 22.24 5.22 32.66
CA PHE A 91 23.20 5.89 33.53
C PHE A 91 23.92 4.94 34.48
N LYS A 92 23.41 3.71 34.63
CA LYS A 92 24.06 2.69 35.46
C LYS A 92 25.31 2.17 34.74
N PRO A 93 26.51 2.29 35.34
CA PRO A 93 27.73 1.72 34.78
C PRO A 93 27.57 0.20 34.60
N SER A 94 28.12 -0.34 33.51
CA SER A 94 28.19 -1.79 33.32
C SER A 94 28.99 -2.41 34.48
N GLU A 95 28.41 -3.42 35.11
CA GLU A 95 29.09 -4.18 36.16
C GLU A 95 30.36 -4.81 35.57
N LEU A 96 31.51 -4.51 36.18
CA LEU A 96 32.78 -5.12 35.81
C LEU A 96 32.74 -6.57 36.30
N GLU A 97 32.69 -7.50 35.35
CA GLU A 97 32.82 -8.92 35.64
C GLU A 97 34.31 -9.26 35.74
N ASP A 98 34.72 -9.89 36.84
CA ASP A 98 36.06 -10.46 36.99
C ASP A 98 36.18 -11.68 36.05
N LEU A 99 36.65 -11.44 34.84
CA LEU A 99 36.81 -12.45 33.79
C LEU A 99 38.30 -12.73 33.58
N ASP A 100 38.61 -13.99 33.30
CA ASP A 100 39.95 -14.37 32.86
C ASP A 100 40.31 -13.71 31.51
N GLU A 101 41.60 -13.67 31.17
CA GLU A 101 42.07 -13.08 29.91
C GLU A 101 41.45 -13.79 28.70
N GLU A 102 41.34 -15.12 28.75
CA GLU A 102 40.72 -15.93 27.70
C GLU A 102 39.21 -15.63 27.57
N GLU A 103 38.49 -15.56 28.68
CA GLU A 103 37.07 -15.22 28.70
C GLU A 103 36.82 -13.80 28.20
N THR A 104 37.71 -12.86 28.53
CA THR A 104 37.64 -11.47 28.07
C THR A 104 37.79 -11.39 26.55
N ALA A 105 38.71 -12.17 25.98
CA ALA A 105 38.87 -12.28 24.52
C ALA A 105 37.61 -12.87 23.86
N GLN A 106 37.05 -13.94 24.44
CA GLN A 106 35.80 -14.55 23.95
C GLN A 106 34.62 -13.59 24.01
N LYS A 107 34.44 -12.88 25.14
CA LYS A 107 33.40 -11.86 25.34
C LYS A 107 33.53 -10.76 24.29
N ARG A 108 34.75 -10.26 24.06
CA ARG A 108 35.01 -9.22 23.05
C ARG A 108 34.61 -9.68 21.64
N LEU A 109 35.06 -10.86 21.21
CA LEU A 109 34.73 -11.42 19.89
C LEU A 109 33.22 -11.65 19.72
N ARG A 110 32.55 -12.13 20.77
CA ARG A 110 31.11 -12.37 20.77
C ARG A 110 30.32 -11.06 20.68
N ILE A 111 30.69 -10.05 21.47
CA ILE A 111 30.08 -8.71 21.45
C ILE A 111 30.26 -8.07 20.06
N GLU A 112 31.46 -8.12 19.49
CA GLU A 112 31.75 -7.57 18.16
C GLU A 112 30.86 -8.24 17.09
N THR A 113 30.77 -9.57 17.13
CA THR A 113 29.92 -10.34 16.22
C THR A 113 28.44 -9.97 16.35
N LEU A 114 27.95 -9.80 17.59
CA LEU A 114 26.56 -9.40 17.86
C LEU A 114 26.29 -7.96 17.43
N ASN A 115 27.16 -7.01 17.73
CA ASN A 115 27.03 -5.61 17.31
C ASN A 115 26.92 -5.50 15.78
N ALA A 116 27.77 -6.24 15.06
CA ALA A 116 27.70 -6.29 13.60
C ALA A 116 26.37 -6.87 13.10
N ARG A 117 25.78 -7.85 13.80
CA ARG A 117 24.47 -8.43 13.45
C ARG A 117 23.32 -7.47 13.78
N ILE A 118 23.36 -6.78 14.91
CA ILE A 118 22.39 -5.76 15.31
C ILE A 118 22.37 -4.64 14.27
N GLY A 119 23.54 -4.11 13.91
CA GLY A 119 23.66 -3.08 12.87
C GLY A 119 23.09 -3.54 11.52
N ARG A 120 23.43 -4.75 11.06
CA ARG A 120 22.86 -5.32 9.83
C ARG A 120 21.34 -5.49 9.91
N TRP A 121 20.82 -5.91 11.06
CA TRP A 121 19.38 -6.09 11.28
C TRP A 121 18.63 -4.76 11.25
N LEU A 122 19.11 -3.75 11.98
CA LEU A 122 18.54 -2.41 12.00
C LEU A 122 18.59 -1.78 10.60
N LYS A 123 19.73 -1.83 9.92
CA LYS A 123 19.89 -1.33 8.55
C LYS A 123 18.99 -2.04 7.54
N TYR A 124 18.73 -3.33 7.72
CA TYR A 124 17.77 -4.05 6.89
C TYR A 124 16.32 -3.61 7.17
N ARG A 125 15.93 -3.47 8.44
CA ARG A 125 14.59 -3.01 8.84
C ARG A 125 14.33 -1.56 8.43
N ALA A 126 15.29 -0.68 8.69
CA ALA A 126 15.30 0.70 8.22
C ALA A 126 15.07 0.76 6.71
N ARG A 127 15.84 0.02 5.90
CA ARG A 127 15.62 -0.07 4.44
C ARG A 127 14.29 -0.68 4.03
N CYS A 128 13.63 -1.47 4.88
CA CYS A 128 12.30 -1.99 4.58
C CYS A 128 11.20 -0.95 4.81
N ILE A 129 11.38 -0.06 5.80
CA ILE A 129 10.53 1.12 6.01
C ILE A 129 10.82 2.14 4.91
N TRP A 130 12.10 2.44 4.71
CA TRP A 130 12.69 3.24 3.65
C TRP A 130 12.87 2.43 2.38
N ARG A 131 11.93 1.56 1.99
CA ARG A 131 11.86 1.31 0.56
C ARG A 131 11.33 2.63 0.05
N PRO A 132 12.17 3.54 -0.55
CA PRO A 132 11.57 4.59 -1.33
C PRO A 132 10.65 3.79 -2.23
N LEU A 133 9.37 4.12 -2.12
CA LEU A 133 8.44 3.78 -3.14
C LEU A 133 9.12 4.34 -4.38
N LYS A 134 9.92 3.51 -5.08
CA LYS A 134 10.25 3.67 -6.48
C LYS A 134 8.92 3.45 -7.18
N MET A 135 7.98 4.33 -6.85
CA MET A 135 6.76 4.51 -7.58
C MET A 135 7.30 5.05 -8.87
N ASP A 136 7.20 4.22 -9.89
CA ASP A 136 7.30 4.69 -11.26
C ASP A 136 6.57 6.04 -11.31
N ARG A 137 7.15 7.09 -11.92
CA ARG A 137 6.47 8.40 -12.02
C ARG A 137 5.07 8.29 -12.65
N THR A 138 4.80 7.17 -13.34
CA THR A 138 3.49 6.83 -13.89
C THR A 138 2.48 6.30 -12.86
N ARG A 139 2.93 5.90 -11.68
CA ARG A 139 2.14 5.37 -10.55
C ARG A 139 2.16 6.27 -9.33
N ASP A 140 3.12 7.20 -9.23
CA ASP A 140 3.15 8.21 -8.19
C ASP A 140 1.91 9.15 -8.35
N PRO A 141 1.00 9.19 -7.36
CA PRO A 141 -0.20 10.03 -7.45
C PRO A 141 0.13 11.51 -7.63
N TRP A 142 1.26 11.99 -7.09
CA TRP A 142 1.69 13.37 -7.27
C TRP A 142 2.16 13.65 -8.69
N ALA A 143 2.99 12.78 -9.26
CA ALA A 143 3.41 12.89 -10.66
C ALA A 143 2.20 12.79 -11.62
N ILE A 144 1.22 11.94 -11.35
CA ILE A 144 -0.03 11.87 -12.14
C ILE A 144 -0.81 13.19 -12.05
N LEU A 145 -0.95 13.77 -10.85
CA LEU A 145 -1.64 15.05 -10.66
C LEU A 145 -0.92 16.18 -11.41
N LEU A 146 0.41 16.27 -11.28
CA LEU A 146 1.22 17.26 -12.00
C LEU A 146 1.12 17.08 -13.51
N GLY A 147 1.14 15.84 -14.01
CA GLY A 147 0.91 15.54 -15.43
C GLY A 147 -0.46 16.03 -15.90
N LYS A 148 -1.53 15.79 -15.13
CA LYS A 148 -2.87 16.29 -15.45
C LYS A 148 -2.95 17.82 -15.47
N LEU A 149 -2.31 18.49 -14.52
CA LEU A 149 -2.24 19.96 -14.49
C LEU A 149 -1.44 20.53 -15.66
N ALA A 150 -0.44 19.80 -16.15
CA ALA A 150 0.31 20.12 -17.37
C ALA A 150 -0.45 19.74 -18.66
N GLY A 151 -1.70 19.26 -18.58
CA GLY A 151 -2.50 18.83 -19.73
C GLY A 151 -2.12 17.44 -20.28
N VAL A 152 -1.21 16.73 -19.64
CA VAL A 152 -0.80 15.36 -20.03
C VAL A 152 -1.84 14.36 -19.50
N SER A 153 -2.71 13.87 -20.38
CA SER A 153 -3.67 12.81 -20.05
C SER A 153 -3.02 11.42 -20.07
N SER A 154 -3.51 10.49 -19.26
CA SER A 154 -3.05 9.10 -19.28
C SER A 154 -3.28 8.45 -20.65
N PRO A 155 -2.34 7.61 -21.14
CA PRO A 155 -2.46 7.00 -22.45
C PRO A 155 -3.61 5.99 -22.46
N PRO A 156 -4.36 5.88 -23.57
CA PRO A 156 -5.42 4.89 -23.69
C PRO A 156 -4.84 3.46 -23.62
N LYS A 157 -5.63 2.53 -23.08
CA LYS A 157 -5.28 1.10 -23.09
C LYS A 157 -5.34 0.56 -24.52
N ALA A 158 -4.60 -0.52 -24.79
CA ALA A 158 -4.71 -1.25 -26.04
C ALA A 158 -6.15 -1.71 -26.27
N ARG A 159 -6.71 -1.34 -27.43
CA ARG A 159 -8.03 -1.78 -27.86
C ARG A 159 -8.01 -3.28 -28.10
N GLN A 160 -9.15 -3.93 -27.89
CA GLN A 160 -9.32 -5.33 -28.31
C GLN A 160 -9.38 -5.38 -29.84
N GLY A 161 -9.08 -6.53 -30.46
CA GLY A 161 -9.05 -6.68 -31.92
C GLY A 161 -10.33 -6.17 -32.61
N PHE A 162 -11.50 -6.58 -32.13
CA PHE A 162 -12.78 -6.11 -32.69
C PHE A 162 -13.04 -4.61 -32.45
N GLN A 163 -12.49 -4.02 -31.38
CA GLN A 163 -12.61 -2.57 -31.13
C GLN A 163 -11.72 -1.77 -32.08
N GLN A 164 -10.57 -2.35 -32.45
CA GLN A 164 -9.69 -1.77 -33.47
C GLN A 164 -10.35 -1.88 -34.85
N TYR A 165 -10.94 -3.03 -35.18
CA TYR A 165 -11.74 -3.21 -36.39
C TYR A 165 -12.89 -2.21 -36.46
N MET A 166 -13.64 -2.08 -35.35
CA MET A 166 -14.70 -1.09 -35.23
C MET A 166 -14.22 0.33 -35.50
N HIS A 167 -12.98 0.67 -35.14
CA HIS A 167 -12.46 2.02 -35.32
C HIS A 167 -11.93 2.28 -36.74
N GLU A 168 -11.38 1.27 -37.40
CA GLU A 168 -10.80 1.40 -38.75
C GLU A 168 -11.88 1.29 -39.84
N SER A 169 -12.87 0.42 -39.65
CA SER A 169 -13.86 0.06 -40.69
C SER A 169 -15.30 0.48 -40.34
N TYR A 170 -15.50 1.40 -39.39
CA TYR A 170 -16.86 1.76 -38.94
C TYR A 170 -17.72 2.29 -40.09
N ASP A 171 -17.22 3.31 -40.78
CA ASP A 171 -18.00 4.06 -41.75
C ASP A 171 -18.17 3.28 -43.07
N THR A 172 -17.21 2.41 -43.40
CA THR A 172 -17.17 1.68 -44.67
C THR A 172 -17.93 0.36 -44.62
N GLU A 173 -17.59 -0.54 -43.71
CA GLU A 173 -18.08 -1.92 -43.70
C GLU A 173 -19.18 -2.15 -42.65
N ILE A 174 -19.03 -1.54 -41.48
CA ILE A 174 -19.85 -1.86 -40.31
C ILE A 174 -21.18 -1.10 -40.32
N THR A 175 -21.16 0.20 -40.63
CA THR A 175 -22.35 1.06 -40.63
C THR A 175 -23.49 0.53 -41.51
N PRO A 176 -23.28 0.14 -42.78
CA PRO A 176 -24.37 -0.39 -43.60
C PRO A 176 -24.94 -1.71 -43.04
N VAL A 177 -24.09 -2.60 -42.53
CA VAL A 177 -24.53 -3.88 -41.96
C VAL A 177 -25.31 -3.67 -40.66
N VAL A 178 -24.85 -2.77 -39.80
CA VAL A 178 -25.55 -2.40 -38.56
C VAL A 178 -26.90 -1.77 -38.88
N ALA A 179 -26.96 -0.85 -39.85
CA ALA A 179 -28.20 -0.21 -40.27
C ALA A 179 -29.20 -1.22 -40.85
N ALA A 180 -28.74 -2.14 -41.71
CA ALA A 180 -29.58 -3.20 -42.28
C ALA A 180 -30.11 -4.17 -41.21
N ARG A 181 -29.25 -4.66 -40.32
CA ARG A 181 -29.66 -5.54 -39.22
C ARG A 181 -30.59 -4.84 -38.23
N TRP A 182 -30.33 -3.57 -37.92
CA TRP A 182 -31.20 -2.77 -37.05
C TRP A 182 -32.59 -2.59 -37.68
N ALA A 183 -32.64 -2.21 -38.97
CA ALA A 183 -33.90 -2.08 -39.71
C ALA A 183 -34.71 -3.38 -39.70
N ALA A 184 -34.07 -4.54 -39.90
CA ALA A 184 -34.72 -5.84 -39.82
C ALA A 184 -35.27 -6.15 -38.42
N THR A 185 -34.60 -5.68 -37.35
CA THR A 185 -35.07 -5.88 -35.97
C THR A 185 -36.26 -4.95 -35.62
N CYS A 186 -36.45 -3.86 -36.37
CA CYS A 186 -37.53 -2.90 -36.17
C CYS A 186 -38.83 -3.26 -36.89
N VAL A 187 -38.83 -4.28 -37.75
CA VAL A 187 -40.05 -4.82 -38.37
C VAL A 187 -40.65 -5.85 -37.42
N GLU A 188 -41.78 -5.54 -36.78
CA GLU A 188 -42.53 -6.52 -35.99
C GLU A 188 -43.33 -7.46 -36.91
N ASP A 189 -43.51 -8.72 -36.49
CA ASP A 189 -44.18 -9.78 -37.27
C ASP A 189 -45.64 -9.45 -37.64
N ASP A 190 -46.29 -8.52 -36.92
CA ASP A 190 -47.69 -8.12 -37.11
C ASP A 190 -47.87 -6.88 -37.99
N GLY A 191 -46.81 -6.36 -38.62
CA GLY A 191 -46.88 -5.24 -39.58
C GLY A 191 -47.36 -3.90 -39.02
N THR A 192 -47.63 -3.80 -37.71
CA THR A 192 -48.25 -2.65 -37.10
C THR A 192 -47.41 -2.08 -35.97
N THR A 193 -47.02 -0.81 -36.12
CA THR A 193 -46.26 0.06 -35.20
C THR A 193 -44.76 -0.19 -34.98
N LEU A 194 -43.95 0.56 -35.73
CA LEU A 194 -42.53 0.79 -35.46
C LEU A 194 -42.32 1.39 -34.06
N LYS A 195 -41.67 0.66 -33.16
CA LYS A 195 -41.01 1.24 -31.99
C LYS A 195 -40.16 2.44 -32.44
N SER A 196 -40.26 3.55 -31.71
CA SER A 196 -39.65 4.85 -32.04
C SER A 196 -38.26 4.71 -32.67
N LYS A 197 -38.03 5.40 -33.80
CA LYS A 197 -36.78 5.48 -34.61
C LYS A 197 -35.55 5.96 -33.81
N LYS A 198 -35.18 5.26 -32.74
CA LYS A 198 -33.93 5.52 -32.03
C LYS A 198 -32.81 4.84 -32.81
N ALA A 199 -31.68 5.53 -32.93
CA ALA A 199 -30.46 4.97 -33.48
C ALA A 199 -30.09 3.67 -32.74
N PRO A 200 -29.45 2.70 -33.43
CA PRO A 200 -29.04 1.43 -32.81
C PRO A 200 -28.22 1.69 -31.55
N ASP A 201 -28.50 0.97 -30.46
CA ASP A 201 -27.79 1.15 -29.21
C ASP A 201 -26.33 0.64 -29.29
N ALA A 202 -25.46 1.13 -28.39
CA ALA A 202 -24.06 0.72 -28.39
C ALA A 202 -23.86 -0.80 -28.17
N PRO A 203 -24.62 -1.48 -27.29
CA PRO A 203 -24.55 -2.93 -27.16
C PRO A 203 -24.88 -3.70 -28.44
N PHE A 204 -25.91 -3.31 -29.19
CA PHE A 204 -26.28 -3.93 -30.46
C PHE A 204 -25.15 -3.80 -31.48
N ARG A 205 -24.60 -2.59 -31.64
CA ARG A 205 -23.46 -2.36 -32.54
C ARG A 205 -22.27 -3.24 -32.17
N ALA A 206 -21.93 -3.31 -30.88
CA ALA A 206 -20.84 -4.15 -30.42
C ALA A 206 -21.06 -5.64 -30.68
N ARG A 207 -22.31 -6.13 -30.61
CA ARG A 207 -22.65 -7.53 -30.96
C ARG A 207 -22.44 -7.80 -32.44
N VAL A 208 -22.98 -6.96 -33.32
CA VAL A 208 -22.83 -7.09 -34.78
C VAL A 208 -21.35 -7.07 -35.17
N VAL A 209 -20.57 -6.14 -34.60
CA VAL A 209 -19.13 -6.06 -34.88
C VAL A 209 -18.36 -7.28 -34.41
N ARG A 210 -18.73 -7.89 -33.27
CA ARG A 210 -18.06 -9.13 -32.81
C ARG A 210 -18.32 -10.30 -33.75
N GLU A 211 -19.52 -10.40 -34.31
CA GLU A 211 -19.86 -11.43 -35.30
C GLU A 211 -19.04 -11.21 -36.58
N LEU A 212 -19.09 -10.00 -37.16
CA LEU A 212 -18.28 -9.66 -38.33
C LEU A 212 -16.77 -9.88 -38.11
N PHE A 213 -16.26 -9.55 -36.92
CA PHE A 213 -14.87 -9.80 -36.56
C PHE A 213 -14.54 -11.29 -36.42
N THR A 214 -15.50 -12.12 -36.04
CA THR A 214 -15.31 -13.58 -35.94
C THR A 214 -15.26 -14.23 -37.32
N ASP A 215 -15.98 -13.65 -38.29
CA ASP A 215 -16.01 -14.11 -39.68
C ASP A 215 -14.73 -13.73 -40.46
N LEU A 216 -13.93 -12.77 -39.96
CA LEU A 216 -12.62 -12.43 -40.53
C LEU A 216 -11.63 -13.59 -40.39
N SER A 217 -10.68 -13.67 -41.33
CA SER A 217 -9.60 -14.64 -41.27
C SER A 217 -8.78 -14.49 -39.98
N ALA A 218 -8.19 -15.59 -39.49
CA ALA A 218 -7.36 -15.56 -38.29
C ALA A 218 -6.15 -14.61 -38.45
N GLU A 219 -5.64 -14.48 -39.68
CA GLU A 219 -4.53 -13.58 -40.02
C GLU A 219 -4.95 -12.10 -39.87
N ASP A 220 -6.12 -11.72 -40.39
CA ASP A 220 -6.64 -10.35 -40.27
C ASP A 220 -6.98 -10.00 -38.82
N GLN A 221 -7.59 -10.95 -38.08
CA GLN A 221 -7.86 -10.78 -36.66
C GLN A 221 -6.58 -10.52 -35.86
N GLN A 222 -5.50 -11.22 -36.19
CA GLN A 222 -4.21 -11.07 -35.53
C GLN A 222 -3.54 -9.73 -35.93
N ALA A 223 -3.57 -9.36 -37.20
CA ALA A 223 -3.06 -8.08 -37.69
C ALA A 223 -3.72 -6.89 -36.98
N LEU A 224 -5.05 -6.92 -36.81
CA LEU A 224 -5.80 -5.90 -36.07
C LEU A 224 -5.41 -5.83 -34.59
N ARG A 225 -5.19 -6.98 -33.93
CA ARG A 225 -4.70 -7.02 -32.54
C ARG A 225 -3.30 -6.43 -32.42
N ASP A 226 -2.43 -6.68 -33.39
CA ASP A 226 -1.07 -6.18 -33.35
C ASP A 226 -1.01 -4.68 -33.65
N ARG A 227 -1.79 -4.17 -34.63
CA ARG A 227 -1.99 -2.72 -34.82
C ARG A 227 -2.49 -2.02 -33.55
N ALA A 228 -3.46 -2.62 -32.85
CA ALA A 228 -3.98 -2.07 -31.59
C ALA A 228 -2.92 -2.01 -30.48
N LYS A 229 -2.06 -3.04 -30.36
CA LYS A 229 -0.94 -3.06 -29.41
C LYS A 229 0.11 -2.01 -29.76
N GLU A 230 0.45 -1.87 -31.03
CA GLU A 230 1.44 -0.89 -31.49
C GLU A 230 0.97 0.54 -31.27
N ALA A 231 -0.30 0.84 -31.57
CA ALA A 231 -0.89 2.15 -31.30
C ALA A 231 -0.85 2.49 -29.80
N ALA A 232 -1.18 1.53 -28.93
CA ALA A 232 -1.09 1.72 -27.49
C ALA A 232 0.35 1.84 -26.98
N ARG A 233 1.30 1.11 -27.58
CA ARG A 233 2.73 1.24 -27.28
C ARG A 233 3.22 2.64 -27.64
N LYS A 234 2.93 3.13 -28.85
CA LYS A 234 3.26 4.49 -29.29
C LYS A 234 2.65 5.55 -28.38
N ALA A 235 1.36 5.42 -28.02
CA ALA A 235 0.70 6.34 -27.09
C ALA A 235 1.33 6.33 -25.69
N LYS A 236 1.80 5.16 -25.23
CA LYS A 236 2.51 5.04 -23.95
C LYS A 236 3.91 5.65 -24.02
N GLU A 237 4.62 5.49 -25.12
CA GLU A 237 5.94 6.09 -25.36
C GLU A 237 5.85 7.62 -25.42
N THR A 238 4.87 8.18 -26.14
CA THR A 238 4.64 9.62 -26.17
C THR A 238 4.28 10.16 -24.79
N TYR A 239 3.43 9.46 -24.04
CA TYR A 239 3.11 9.82 -22.66
C TYR A 239 4.34 9.79 -21.75
N MET A 240 5.21 8.78 -21.87
CA MET A 240 6.44 8.70 -21.08
C MET A 240 7.43 9.80 -21.46
N ALA A 241 7.51 10.18 -22.74
CA ALA A 241 8.31 11.32 -23.19
C ALA A 241 7.80 12.62 -22.56
N LEU A 242 6.48 12.89 -22.66
CA LEU A 242 5.86 14.06 -22.03
C LEU A 242 6.11 14.09 -20.51
N MET A 243 5.93 12.97 -19.81
CA MET A 243 6.16 12.87 -18.37
C MET A 243 7.63 13.05 -17.96
N LYS A 244 8.57 12.78 -18.87
CA LYS A 244 9.99 13.09 -18.67
C LYS A 244 10.20 14.60 -18.74
N ASP A 245 9.54 15.28 -19.68
CA ASP A 245 9.69 16.72 -19.93
C ASP A 245 8.96 17.60 -18.92
N VAL A 246 7.96 17.11 -18.18
CA VAL A 246 7.35 17.79 -17.01
C VAL A 246 8.32 17.85 -15.81
N HIS A 247 9.61 18.03 -16.05
CA HIS A 247 10.50 18.44 -14.98
C HIS A 247 9.96 19.74 -14.38
N PRO A 248 9.79 19.81 -13.04
CA PRO A 248 9.42 21.07 -12.41
C PRO A 248 10.46 22.08 -12.87
N VAL A 249 10.02 23.11 -13.59
CA VAL A 249 10.85 24.28 -13.87
C VAL A 249 11.43 24.65 -12.52
N PRO A 250 12.78 24.62 -12.35
CA PRO A 250 13.37 24.96 -11.08
C PRO A 250 12.76 26.29 -10.67
N PRO A 251 12.28 26.44 -9.43
CA PRO A 251 11.58 27.65 -9.00
C PRO A 251 12.39 28.82 -9.51
N VAL A 252 11.77 29.64 -10.36
CA VAL A 252 12.41 30.78 -10.99
C VAL A 252 13.19 31.45 -9.88
N ARG A 253 14.53 31.47 -9.99
CA ARG A 253 15.36 32.18 -9.03
C ARG A 253 14.75 33.57 -8.99
N MET A 254 14.15 33.91 -7.86
CA MET A 254 13.56 35.23 -7.66
C MET A 254 14.62 36.23 -8.12
N PRO A 255 14.26 37.22 -8.96
CA PRO A 255 15.22 38.21 -9.41
C PRO A 255 15.94 38.77 -8.18
N PRO A 256 17.26 39.03 -8.26
CA PRO A 256 18.07 39.47 -7.12
C PRO A 256 17.56 40.76 -6.46
N ASP A 257 16.63 41.46 -7.10
CA ASP A 257 16.02 42.70 -6.63
C ASP A 257 14.68 42.51 -5.89
N ALA A 258 14.21 41.27 -5.70
CA ALA A 258 13.06 41.02 -4.84
C ALA A 258 13.44 41.39 -3.39
N PRO A 259 12.66 42.24 -2.69
CA PRO A 259 13.00 42.70 -1.36
C PRO A 259 13.19 41.49 -0.45
N THR A 260 14.43 41.32 0.01
CA THR A 260 14.81 40.31 0.98
C THR A 260 13.83 40.42 2.14
N PHE A 261 12.91 39.46 2.26
CA PHE A 261 12.15 39.29 3.49
C PHE A 261 13.20 39.12 4.57
N LEU A 262 13.33 40.15 5.41
CA LEU A 262 14.30 40.18 6.49
C LEU A 262 14.15 38.88 7.28
N PRO A 263 15.27 38.22 7.63
CA PRO A 263 15.22 37.00 8.42
C PRO A 263 14.41 37.29 9.68
N VAL A 264 13.32 36.55 9.85
CA VAL A 264 12.53 36.58 11.10
C VAL A 264 13.54 36.29 12.22
N PRO A 265 13.77 37.24 13.15
CA PRO A 265 14.70 37.03 14.24
C PRO A 265 14.28 35.78 15.03
N PRO A 266 15.24 34.94 15.47
CA PRO A 266 14.95 33.77 16.26
C PRO A 266 14.50 34.23 17.66
N TYR A 267 13.23 34.62 17.79
CA TYR A 267 12.63 34.80 19.10
C TYR A 267 12.43 33.42 19.73
N ALA A 268 13.41 33.10 20.58
CA ALA A 268 13.21 32.46 21.87
C ALA A 268 12.34 31.19 21.88
N SER A 269 12.91 30.07 21.43
CA SER A 269 12.62 28.78 22.07
C SER A 269 13.39 28.69 23.40
N GLN A 270 13.03 29.56 24.36
CA GLN A 270 13.45 29.38 25.75
C GLN A 270 12.56 28.31 26.39
N TYR A 271 13.25 27.27 26.86
CA TYR A 271 12.76 26.22 27.71
C TYR A 271 11.85 26.76 28.82
N LEU A 272 10.57 26.38 28.80
CA LEU A 272 9.67 26.49 29.94
C LEU A 272 10.10 25.46 30.99
N ARG A 273 11.11 25.84 31.78
CA ARG A 273 11.49 25.18 33.02
C ARG A 273 10.48 25.63 34.08
N MET A 274 9.43 24.85 34.26
CA MET A 274 8.46 25.03 35.34
C MET A 274 9.18 24.83 36.67
N SER A 275 9.44 25.90 37.41
CA SER A 275 9.87 25.85 38.81
C SER A 275 9.43 27.12 39.51
N GLY A 276 8.59 26.96 40.54
CA GLY A 276 8.54 27.87 41.68
C GLY A 276 7.49 28.97 41.62
N ASP A 277 6.60 28.93 42.59
CA ASP A 277 5.59 29.92 42.93
C ASP A 277 6.16 31.33 43.02
N SER A 278 5.54 32.30 42.34
CA SER A 278 5.62 33.72 42.68
C SER A 278 4.47 34.49 42.03
N GLU A 279 3.73 35.21 42.87
CA GLU A 279 2.66 36.14 42.50
C GLU A 279 3.14 37.17 41.47
N ILE A 280 2.39 37.30 40.36
CA ILE A 280 2.64 38.34 39.36
C ILE A 280 1.89 39.60 39.81
N GLN A 281 2.64 40.54 40.38
CA GLN A 281 2.21 41.89 40.66
C GLN A 281 2.40 42.73 39.38
N CYS A 282 1.31 43.02 38.67
CA CYS A 282 1.34 43.87 37.47
C CYS A 282 1.42 45.35 37.87
N LEU A 283 2.59 45.97 37.71
CA LEU A 283 2.78 47.41 37.66
C LEU A 283 3.37 47.79 36.30
N GLY A 284 2.71 48.70 35.58
CA GLY A 284 3.32 49.38 34.44
C GLY A 284 2.38 49.64 33.28
N ASP A 285 1.73 50.81 33.31
CA ASP A 285 1.03 51.41 32.18
C ASP A 285 1.99 51.63 31.00
N SER A 286 1.71 51.00 29.87
CA SER A 286 2.23 51.42 28.56
C SER A 286 1.27 50.98 27.47
N ALA A 287 0.50 51.95 26.97
CA ALA A 287 -0.42 51.79 25.87
C ALA A 287 0.32 51.42 24.58
N ILE A 288 0.16 50.18 24.12
CA ILE A 288 0.50 49.79 22.75
C ILE A 288 -0.69 50.14 21.86
N ARG A 289 -0.50 51.16 21.02
CA ARG A 289 -1.44 51.56 19.96
C ARG A 289 -1.50 50.45 18.90
N CYS A 290 -2.62 49.75 18.80
CA CYS A 290 -2.94 48.94 17.63
C CYS A 290 -3.61 49.83 16.57
N LEU A 291 -2.86 50.18 15.52
CA LEU A 291 -3.42 50.67 14.27
C LEU A 291 -3.92 49.46 13.45
N GLY A 292 -5.11 49.60 12.84
CA GLY A 292 -5.89 48.57 12.13
C GLY A 292 -5.21 47.96 10.90
N ASP A 293 -5.86 47.17 10.06
CA ASP A 293 -7.25 46.76 9.90
C ASP A 293 -7.23 45.40 9.21
N SER A 294 -8.00 44.44 9.69
CA SER A 294 -8.48 43.30 8.90
C SER A 294 -9.67 42.69 9.62
N ALA A 295 -10.87 43.07 9.16
CA ALA A 295 -12.13 42.57 9.64
C ALA A 295 -12.20 41.03 9.52
N ILE A 296 -12.08 40.33 10.65
CA ILE A 296 -12.51 38.95 10.79
C ILE A 296 -14.04 38.98 10.78
N ARG A 297 -14.63 38.65 9.63
CA ARG A 297 -16.07 38.37 9.53
C ARG A 297 -16.38 37.15 10.39
N ARG A 298 -16.88 37.38 11.60
CA ARG A 298 -17.60 36.36 12.37
C ARG A 298 -18.93 36.12 11.67
N PHE A 299 -19.07 34.96 11.01
CA PHE A 299 -20.40 34.47 10.64
C PHE A 299 -21.13 34.13 11.94
N GLY A 300 -22.23 34.84 12.15
CA GLY A 300 -23.11 34.68 13.28
C GLY A 300 -23.86 33.35 13.28
N ASP A 301 -24.40 33.08 14.46
CA ASP A 301 -25.21 31.93 14.84
C ASP A 301 -26.21 31.52 13.77
N SER A 302 -26.06 30.28 13.29
CA SER A 302 -27.11 29.59 12.55
C SER A 302 -27.74 28.59 13.50
N ALA A 303 -28.96 28.92 13.94
CA ALA A 303 -29.84 28.05 14.70
C ALA A 303 -29.94 26.66 14.04
N ILE A 304 -29.71 25.63 14.85
CA ILE A 304 -29.88 24.22 14.49
C ILE A 304 -31.37 23.99 14.20
N ARG A 305 -31.76 23.96 12.92
CA ARG A 305 -33.06 23.42 12.50
C ARG A 305 -32.98 21.90 12.51
N ARG A 306 -33.65 21.29 13.49
CA ARG A 306 -33.95 19.86 13.52
C ARG A 306 -34.88 19.54 12.35
N PHE A 307 -34.40 18.78 11.36
CA PHE A 307 -35.29 18.09 10.43
C PHE A 307 -35.73 16.76 11.06
N GLY A 308 -37.05 16.61 11.17
CA GLY A 308 -37.72 15.42 11.68
C GLY A 308 -37.42 14.18 10.85
N GLY A 309 -37.52 13.03 11.52
CA GLY A 309 -37.25 11.73 10.95
C GLY A 309 -38.20 11.35 9.83
N SER A 310 -37.63 10.75 8.79
CA SER A 310 -38.37 9.93 7.83
C SER A 310 -37.97 8.48 8.07
N GLN A 311 -38.96 7.66 8.48
CA GLN A 311 -38.89 6.21 8.50
C GLN A 311 -38.48 5.67 7.12
N PRO A 312 -37.64 4.61 7.04
CA PRO A 312 -37.60 3.77 5.85
C PRO A 312 -38.82 2.83 5.82
N PRO A 313 -39.41 2.55 4.64
CA PRO A 313 -40.62 1.74 4.51
C PRO A 313 -40.36 0.25 4.75
N PRO A 314 -41.35 -0.52 5.24
CA PRO A 314 -41.30 -1.97 5.29
C PRO A 314 -41.91 -2.58 4.01
N ASN A 315 -41.23 -3.56 3.40
CA ASN A 315 -41.83 -4.71 2.68
C ASN A 315 -40.72 -5.51 1.98
N ASN A 316 -40.45 -6.76 2.36
CA ASN A 316 -41.18 -8.01 2.06
C ASN A 316 -40.86 -8.62 0.70
N LEU A 317 -40.13 -9.74 0.73
CA LEU A 317 -40.10 -10.90 -0.20
C LEU A 317 -38.90 -11.75 0.26
N ARG A 318 -39.02 -12.74 1.15
CA ARG A 318 -39.69 -14.05 0.99
C ARG A 318 -39.47 -14.66 -0.40
N ARG A 319 -38.39 -15.44 -0.55
CA ARG A 319 -38.36 -16.64 -1.39
C ARG A 319 -37.48 -17.71 -0.76
N ASN A 320 -38.10 -18.88 -0.62
CA ASN A 320 -37.63 -20.12 -0.03
C ASN A 320 -36.46 -20.77 -0.79
N HIS A 321 -35.86 -21.77 -0.14
CA HIS A 321 -35.03 -22.92 -0.60
C HIS A 321 -33.71 -22.99 0.19
N GLY A 322 -33.35 -24.04 0.90
CA GLY A 322 -34.06 -25.21 1.40
C GLY A 322 -33.26 -25.72 2.60
N SER A 323 -33.97 -25.98 3.70
CA SER A 323 -33.44 -26.68 4.86
C SER A 323 -33.50 -28.18 4.58
N PHE A 324 -32.34 -28.84 4.61
CA PHE A 324 -32.26 -30.30 4.63
C PHE A 324 -32.21 -30.72 6.09
N ASP A 325 -33.35 -31.22 6.58
CA ASP A 325 -33.45 -32.08 7.76
C ASP A 325 -32.70 -33.39 7.50
N LEU A 326 -31.77 -33.74 8.39
CA LEU A 326 -31.27 -35.10 8.55
C LEU A 326 -31.87 -35.65 9.85
N GLY A 327 -33.05 -36.24 9.71
CA GLY A 327 -33.67 -37.08 10.70
C GLY A 327 -33.06 -38.49 10.72
N LEU A 328 -32.92 -39.00 11.95
CA LEU A 328 -32.64 -40.37 12.35
C LEU A 328 -33.14 -41.46 11.39
N LEU A 329 -32.31 -42.49 11.17
CA LEU A 329 -32.76 -43.88 11.07
C LEU A 329 -31.68 -44.83 11.65
N SER A 330 -32.11 -45.56 12.68
CA SER A 330 -31.79 -46.95 13.09
C SER A 330 -30.46 -47.61 12.66
N LEU A 331 -29.58 -48.06 13.57
CA LEU A 331 -29.59 -49.29 14.39
C LEU A 331 -29.47 -50.63 13.61
N ILE A 332 -28.55 -51.49 14.10
CA ILE A 332 -28.34 -52.96 13.91
C ILE A 332 -27.22 -53.35 12.89
N PRO A 333 -26.37 -54.38 13.13
CA PRO A 333 -25.45 -54.63 14.25
C PRO A 333 -24.02 -55.05 13.79
N ALA A 334 -23.14 -55.38 14.73
CA ALA A 334 -21.81 -55.96 14.52
C ALA A 334 -21.82 -57.36 13.89
N PRO A 335 -20.68 -57.81 13.34
CA PRO A 335 -20.25 -59.19 13.55
C PRO A 335 -18.91 -59.28 14.30
N ALA A 336 -18.90 -60.21 15.24
CA ALA A 336 -17.76 -60.62 16.05
C ALA A 336 -16.78 -61.51 15.27
N SER A 337 -15.54 -61.47 15.74
CA SER A 337 -14.57 -62.57 15.84
C SER A 337 -14.28 -63.47 14.63
N ALA A 338 -13.05 -63.40 14.13
CA ALA A 338 -12.21 -64.58 13.88
C ALA A 338 -10.75 -64.16 13.60
N SER A 339 -9.87 -64.29 14.60
CA SER A 339 -8.53 -64.87 14.39
C SER A 339 -8.70 -66.41 14.34
N PRO A 340 -7.72 -67.28 13.98
CA PRO A 340 -6.26 -67.07 13.98
C PRO A 340 -5.47 -67.79 12.83
N TRP A 341 -4.12 -67.78 12.94
CA TRP A 341 -3.07 -68.54 12.18
C TRP A 341 -2.75 -67.96 10.78
N SER A 342 -1.52 -67.69 10.35
CA SER A 342 -0.16 -68.13 10.73
C SER A 342 0.87 -67.00 10.68
#